data_AF-A0A931ZYG6-F1
#
_entry.id   AF-A0A931ZYG6-F1
#
_cell.length_a   1.000
_cell.length_b   1.000
_cell.length_c   1.000
_cell.angle_alpha   90.00
_cell.angle_beta   90.00
_cell.angle_gamma   90.00
#
_symmetry.space_group_name_H-M   'P 1'
#
loop_
_entity.id
_entity.type
_entity.pdbx_description
1 polymer ?
#
loop_
_entity_poly.entity_id
_entity_poly.type
_entity_poly.pdbx_seq_one_letter_code
_entity_poly.pdbx_strand_id
1 'polypeptide(L)'
;RFNTAKAVELAPVHDLVEIYAGDTYFFDTEGHRDKNAREQKALVRLARQFPKPLGRELRQLWNEYETKPSLEAGAAKALDKILPVIQNIISGAREWKKGKLTYERIVTAKNSIWPRFPQKRDVLWGILEDLLAEAKAKKLLK
;
A
#
# COMPACT_ATOMS: atom_id res chain seq x y z
N ARG A 1 11.39 6.49 -19.79
CA ARG A 1 11.71 5.06 -19.63
C ARG A 1 11.56 4.71 -18.15
N PHE A 2 11.01 3.55 -17.81
CA PHE A 2 10.86 3.11 -16.42
C PHE A 2 12.22 2.90 -15.74
N ASN A 3 12.37 3.36 -14.50
CA ASN A 3 13.56 3.21 -13.67
C ASN A 3 13.31 2.24 -12.50
N THR A 4 13.79 1.00 -12.65
CA THR A 4 13.63 -0.05 -11.64
C THR A 4 14.29 0.30 -10.30
N ALA A 5 15.47 0.92 -10.30
CA ALA A 5 16.17 1.26 -9.06
C ALA A 5 15.34 2.22 -8.20
N LYS A 6 14.73 3.22 -8.84
CA LYS A 6 13.84 4.17 -8.17
C LYS A 6 12.57 3.50 -7.62
N ALA A 7 11.97 2.56 -8.35
CA ALA A 7 10.84 1.78 -7.83
C ALA A 7 11.23 0.95 -6.59
N VAL A 8 12.43 0.37 -6.59
CA VAL A 8 12.99 -0.37 -5.45
C VAL A 8 13.28 0.54 -4.27
N GLU A 9 13.68 1.80 -4.47
CA GLU A 9 13.87 2.79 -3.39
C GLU A 9 12.55 3.25 -2.77
N LEU A 10 11.49 3.40 -3.58
CA LEU A 10 10.17 3.81 -3.10
C LEU A 10 9.52 2.73 -2.21
N ALA A 11 9.76 1.45 -2.52
CA ALA A 11 9.16 0.32 -1.82
C ALA A 11 9.48 0.24 -0.31
N PRO A 12 10.71 0.42 0.19
CA PRO A 12 10.97 0.46 1.63
C PRO A 12 10.65 1.82 2.27
N VAL A 13 10.72 2.92 1.51
CA VAL A 13 10.54 4.26 2.06
C VAL A 13 9.09 4.57 2.41
N HIS A 14 8.11 4.01 1.67
CA HIS A 14 6.70 4.38 1.86
C HIS A 14 6.18 4.15 3.30
N ASP A 15 6.50 3.00 3.88
CA ASP A 15 6.08 2.62 5.24
C ASP A 15 7.16 2.89 6.30
N LEU A 16 8.30 3.47 5.94
CA LEU A 16 9.38 3.73 6.91
C LEU A 16 8.93 4.70 8.03
N VAL A 17 7.95 5.56 7.74
CA VAL A 17 7.32 6.45 8.73
C VAL A 17 6.56 5.69 9.81
N GLU A 18 6.13 4.45 9.56
CA GLU A 18 5.36 3.64 10.51
C GLU A 18 6.16 3.25 11.75
N ILE A 19 7.51 3.33 11.70
CA ILE A 19 8.38 3.20 12.88
C ILE A 19 7.94 4.15 14.01
N TYR A 20 7.43 5.33 13.67
CA TYR A 20 6.92 6.30 14.65
C TYR A 20 5.43 6.56 14.56
N ALA A 21 4.81 6.38 13.39
CA ALA A 21 3.38 6.59 13.21
C ALA A 21 2.55 5.39 13.71
N GLY A 22 3.12 4.18 13.68
CA GLY A 22 2.39 2.91 13.78
C GLY A 22 1.66 2.57 12.47
N ASP A 23 1.60 1.28 12.15
CA ASP A 23 0.79 0.74 11.04
C ASP A 23 -0.68 1.12 11.24
N THR A 24 -1.34 1.49 10.14
CA THR A 24 -2.78 1.74 10.12
C THR A 24 -3.43 0.70 9.21
N TYR A 25 -4.02 -0.31 9.85
CA TYR A 25 -4.65 -1.41 9.12
C TYR A 25 -5.65 -0.88 8.07
N PHE A 26 -5.57 -1.45 6.87
CA PHE A 26 -6.32 -0.93 5.72
C PHE A 26 -7.84 -0.82 5.97
N PHE A 27 -8.42 -1.75 6.74
CA PHE A 27 -9.86 -1.75 7.06
C PHE A 27 -10.22 -1.08 8.40
N ASP A 28 -9.27 -0.42 9.08
CA ASP A 28 -9.49 0.32 10.32
C ASP A 28 -9.90 1.77 10.03
N THR A 29 -11.21 2.01 9.98
CA THR A 29 -11.76 3.35 9.70
C THR A 29 -11.46 4.38 10.78
N GLU A 30 -11.24 3.95 12.03
CA GLU A 30 -10.92 4.86 13.13
C GLU A 30 -9.46 5.28 13.07
N GLY A 31 -8.54 4.32 12.88
CA GLY A 31 -7.11 4.58 12.71
C GLY A 31 -6.78 5.49 11.52
N HIS A 32 -7.60 5.49 10.46
CA HIS A 32 -7.42 6.39 9.32
C HIS A 32 -7.68 7.86 9.63
N ARG A 33 -8.40 8.20 10.71
CA ARG A 33 -8.78 9.60 11.02
C ARG A 33 -7.59 10.52 11.24
N ASP A 34 -6.54 10.02 11.87
CA ASP A 34 -5.34 10.79 12.21
C ASP A 34 -4.07 10.29 11.49
N LYS A 35 -4.19 9.24 10.65
CA LYS A 35 -3.08 8.61 9.90
C LYS A 35 -2.17 9.63 9.24
N ASN A 36 -2.71 10.53 8.45
CA ASN A 36 -1.91 11.52 7.73
C ASN A 36 -1.11 12.41 8.70
N ALA A 37 -1.75 12.90 9.78
CA ALA A 37 -1.07 13.73 10.77
C ALA A 37 0.06 12.98 11.49
N ARG A 38 -0.18 11.70 11.86
CA ARG A 38 0.83 10.83 12.47
C ARG A 38 2.01 10.58 11.52
N GLU A 39 1.74 10.24 10.27
CA GLU A 39 2.76 9.97 9.25
C GLU A 39 3.59 11.20 8.91
N GLN A 40 2.98 12.38 8.81
CA GLN A 40 3.72 13.64 8.59
C GLN A 40 4.65 13.96 9.75
N LYS A 41 4.17 13.81 10.99
CA LYS A 41 5.00 14.00 12.19
C LYS A 41 6.15 12.98 12.24
N ALA A 42 5.88 11.73 11.90
CA ALA A 42 6.86 10.67 11.81
C ALA A 42 7.92 10.94 10.73
N LEU A 43 7.52 11.40 9.54
CA LEU A 43 8.40 11.77 8.44
C LEU A 43 9.38 12.87 8.85
N VAL A 44 8.89 13.92 9.52
CA VAL A 44 9.73 15.01 10.04
C VAL A 44 10.74 14.48 11.06
N ARG A 45 10.30 13.63 11.98
CA ARG A 45 11.18 13.03 13.00
C ARG A 45 12.24 12.12 12.38
N LEU A 46 11.83 11.23 11.49
CA LEU A 46 12.69 10.28 10.80
C LEU A 46 13.76 11.00 9.98
N ALA A 47 13.36 11.97 9.15
CA ALA A 47 14.27 12.67 8.27
C ALA A 47 15.26 13.62 9.00
N ARG A 48 15.04 13.92 10.29
CA ARG A 48 16.00 14.66 11.14
C ARG A 48 17.11 13.78 11.72
N GLN A 49 16.96 12.45 11.67
CA GLN A 49 17.97 11.51 12.17
C GLN A 49 19.07 11.22 11.15
N PHE A 50 18.89 11.66 9.90
CA PHE A 50 19.86 11.51 8.83
C PHE A 50 20.56 12.83 8.50
N PRO A 51 21.77 12.80 7.90
CA PRO A 51 22.38 13.98 7.31
C PRO A 51 21.41 14.74 6.39
N LYS A 52 21.51 16.08 6.36
CA LYS A 52 20.56 16.94 5.64
C LYS A 52 20.26 16.50 4.19
N PRO A 53 21.25 16.07 3.36
CA PRO A 53 20.96 15.58 2.01
C PRO A 53 20.05 14.35 2.01
N LEU A 54 20.39 13.31 2.78
CA LEU A 54 19.64 12.06 2.86
C LEU A 54 18.24 12.29 3.46
N GLY A 55 18.12 13.13 4.49
CA GLY A 55 16.81 13.49 5.05
C GLY A 55 15.91 14.23 4.04
N ARG A 56 16.48 15.02 3.11
CA ARG A 56 15.70 15.64 2.02
C ARG A 56 15.24 14.59 1.01
N GLU A 57 16.14 13.70 0.62
CA GLU A 57 15.84 12.62 -0.33
C GLU A 57 14.74 11.68 0.19
N LEU A 58 14.81 11.27 1.46
CA LEU A 58 13.79 10.46 2.10
C LEU A 58 12.41 11.14 2.06
N ARG A 59 12.34 12.44 2.37
CA ARG A 59 11.10 13.22 2.23
C ARG A 59 10.61 13.31 0.79
N GLN A 60 11.52 13.42 -0.18
CA GLN A 60 11.14 13.48 -1.59
C GLN A 60 10.57 12.14 -2.07
N LEU A 61 11.22 11.02 -1.74
CA LEU A 61 10.77 9.68 -2.05
C LEU A 61 9.41 9.38 -1.41
N TRP A 62 9.26 9.66 -0.11
CA TRP A 62 7.99 9.43 0.59
C TRP A 62 6.84 10.25 -0.01
N ASN A 63 7.06 11.54 -0.26
CA ASN A 63 6.06 12.39 -0.90
C ASN A 63 5.77 11.95 -2.34
N GLU A 64 6.78 11.46 -3.06
CA GLU A 64 6.61 10.94 -4.41
C GLU A 64 5.69 9.72 -4.38
N TYR A 65 5.95 8.76 -3.50
CA TYR A 65 5.03 7.66 -3.27
C TYR A 65 3.64 8.18 -2.94
N GLU A 66 3.47 9.02 -1.91
CA GLU A 66 2.14 9.42 -1.44
C GLU A 66 1.32 10.24 -2.44
N THR A 67 1.96 11.16 -3.16
CA THR A 67 1.24 12.21 -3.90
C THR A 67 1.60 12.32 -5.38
N LYS A 68 2.75 11.79 -5.82
CA LYS A 68 3.23 12.03 -7.19
C LYS A 68 3.01 10.81 -8.08
N PRO A 69 2.36 10.97 -9.24
CA PRO A 69 2.08 9.87 -10.15
C PRO A 69 3.28 9.58 -11.08
N SER A 70 4.47 9.31 -10.53
CA SER A 70 5.54 8.72 -11.35
C SER A 70 5.18 7.27 -11.70
N LEU A 71 5.75 6.74 -12.80
CA LEU A 71 5.53 5.35 -13.17
C LEU A 71 6.06 4.40 -12.09
N GLU A 72 7.17 4.79 -11.45
CA GLU A 72 7.84 4.07 -10.38
C GLU A 72 7.00 4.06 -9.09
N ALA A 73 6.47 5.21 -8.67
CA ALA A 73 5.55 5.29 -7.54
C ALA A 73 4.29 4.47 -7.79
N GLY A 74 3.75 4.52 -9.02
CA GLY A 74 2.61 3.70 -9.40
C GLY A 74 2.89 2.21 -9.35
N ALA A 75 4.06 1.76 -9.81
CA ALA A 75 4.46 0.37 -9.72
C ALA A 75 4.63 -0.08 -8.26
N ALA A 76 5.29 0.72 -7.41
CA ALA A 76 5.45 0.41 -5.99
C ALA A 76 4.09 0.31 -5.27
N LYS A 77 3.19 1.28 -5.50
CA LYS A 77 1.82 1.28 -4.95
C LYS A 77 1.02 0.06 -5.38
N ALA A 78 1.11 -0.31 -6.64
CA ALA A 78 0.40 -1.46 -7.18
C ALA A 78 0.82 -2.75 -6.46
N LEU A 79 2.13 -2.95 -6.28
CA LEU A 79 2.66 -4.09 -5.54
C LEU A 79 2.22 -4.07 -4.09
N ASP A 80 2.29 -2.91 -3.42
CA ASP A 80 1.77 -2.71 -2.05
C ASP A 80 0.28 -3.11 -1.93
N LYS A 81 -0.56 -2.89 -2.97
CA LYS A 81 -1.98 -3.29 -2.90
C LYS A 81 -2.24 -4.76 -3.21
N ILE A 82 -1.38 -5.39 -4.01
CA ILE A 82 -1.49 -6.80 -4.41
C ILE A 82 -0.94 -7.73 -3.32
N LEU A 83 0.22 -7.38 -2.73
CA LEU A 83 0.92 -8.24 -1.78
C LEU A 83 0.07 -8.69 -0.58
N PRO A 84 -0.72 -7.83 0.09
CA PRO A 84 -1.57 -8.26 1.20
C PRO A 84 -2.65 -9.27 0.80
N VAL A 85 -3.09 -9.27 -0.47
CA VAL A 85 -4.06 -10.27 -0.99
C VAL A 85 -3.38 -11.61 -1.13
N ILE A 86 -2.20 -11.65 -1.76
CA ILE A 86 -1.37 -12.85 -1.88
C ILE A 86 -1.04 -13.42 -0.50
N GLN A 87 -0.59 -12.58 0.44
CA GLN A 87 -0.26 -13.00 1.80
C GLN A 87 -1.47 -13.60 2.53
N ASN A 88 -2.67 -13.04 2.34
CA ASN A 88 -3.89 -13.64 2.91
C ASN A 88 -4.21 -14.99 2.26
N ILE A 89 -4.05 -15.14 0.95
CA ILE A 89 -4.28 -16.43 0.27
C ILE A 89 -3.32 -17.50 0.81
N ILE A 90 -2.02 -17.19 0.88
CA ILE A 90 -0.98 -18.11 1.36
C ILE A 90 -1.17 -18.48 2.84
N SER A 91 -1.60 -17.52 3.67
CA SER A 91 -1.82 -17.74 5.11
C SER A 91 -3.18 -18.37 5.45
N GLY A 92 -3.94 -18.87 4.47
CA GLY A 92 -5.25 -19.47 4.71
C GLY A 92 -6.30 -18.46 5.20
N ALA A 93 -6.20 -17.22 4.72
CA ALA A 93 -7.04 -16.06 5.04
C ALA A 93 -7.04 -15.67 6.51
N ARG A 94 -5.89 -15.76 7.19
CA ARG A 94 -5.76 -15.46 8.62
C ARG A 94 -6.29 -14.06 8.98
N GLU A 95 -5.78 -13.01 8.34
CA GLU A 95 -6.16 -11.63 8.67
C GLU A 95 -7.58 -11.29 8.18
N TRP A 96 -7.98 -11.81 7.02
CA TRP A 96 -9.36 -11.68 6.55
C TRP A 96 -10.38 -12.32 7.51
N LYS A 97 -10.11 -13.52 8.02
CA LYS A 97 -10.96 -14.21 9.01
C LYS A 97 -10.99 -13.46 10.33
N LYS A 98 -9.84 -13.02 10.84
CA LYS A 98 -9.72 -12.21 12.07
C LYS A 98 -10.53 -10.92 11.95
N GLY A 99 -10.44 -10.24 10.81
CA GLY A 99 -11.20 -9.01 10.51
C GLY A 99 -12.64 -9.24 10.06
N LYS A 100 -13.11 -10.50 9.99
CA LYS A 100 -14.44 -10.90 9.49
C LYS A 100 -14.77 -10.24 8.14
N LEU A 101 -13.80 -10.20 7.23
CA LEU A 101 -13.97 -9.57 5.92
C LEU A 101 -14.74 -10.48 4.96
N THR A 102 -15.59 -9.88 4.13
CA THR A 102 -16.29 -10.57 3.03
C THR A 102 -15.60 -10.29 1.70
N TYR A 103 -15.88 -11.11 0.70
CA TYR A 103 -15.41 -10.88 -0.67
C TYR A 103 -15.78 -9.48 -1.17
N GLU A 104 -17.03 -9.07 -1.00
CA GLU A 104 -17.55 -7.77 -1.44
C GLU A 104 -16.80 -6.63 -0.77
N ARG A 105 -16.58 -6.72 0.56
CA ARG A 105 -15.86 -5.69 1.29
C ARG A 105 -14.44 -5.52 0.78
N ILE A 106 -13.75 -6.61 0.44
CA ILE A 106 -12.38 -6.57 -0.12
C ILE A 106 -12.40 -5.97 -1.52
N VAL A 107 -13.30 -6.44 -2.40
CA VAL A 107 -13.46 -5.93 -3.76
C VAL A 107 -13.75 -4.43 -3.76
N THR A 108 -14.74 -3.99 -2.99
CA THR A 108 -15.12 -2.57 -2.88
C THR A 108 -13.93 -1.73 -2.40
N ALA A 109 -13.24 -2.18 -1.35
CA ALA A 109 -12.14 -1.42 -0.78
C ALA A 109 -10.90 -1.39 -1.69
N LYS A 110 -10.62 -2.46 -2.45
CA LYS A 110 -9.51 -2.45 -3.43
C LYS A 110 -9.87 -1.63 -4.67
N ASN A 111 -11.12 -1.65 -5.10
CA ASN A 111 -11.59 -0.86 -6.25
C ASN A 111 -11.48 0.65 -6.03
N SER A 112 -11.67 1.13 -4.80
CA SER A 112 -11.64 2.56 -4.48
C SER A 112 -10.24 3.19 -4.58
N ILE A 113 -9.17 2.38 -4.69
CA ILE A 113 -7.78 2.85 -4.73
C ILE A 113 -7.38 3.33 -6.12
N TRP A 114 -8.04 2.82 -7.17
CA TRP A 114 -7.60 2.96 -8.56
C TRP A 114 -7.76 4.32 -9.26
N PRO A 115 -8.58 5.29 -8.79
CA PRO A 115 -8.59 6.64 -9.38
C PRO A 115 -7.21 7.32 -9.41
N ARG A 116 -6.22 6.78 -8.69
CA ARG A 116 -4.84 7.27 -8.62
C ARG A 116 -3.90 6.70 -9.70
N PHE A 117 -4.32 5.69 -10.47
CA PHE A 117 -3.47 4.98 -11.46
C PHE A 117 -4.19 4.69 -12.80
N PRO A 118 -4.67 5.72 -13.52
CA PRO A 118 -5.54 5.53 -14.68
C PRO A 118 -4.91 4.73 -15.83
N GLN A 119 -3.59 4.81 -16.03
CA GLN A 119 -2.94 4.20 -17.21
C GLN A 119 -2.76 2.67 -17.13
N LYS A 120 -2.98 2.05 -15.96
CA LYS A 120 -2.76 0.60 -15.75
C LYS A 120 -3.83 -0.05 -14.86
N ARG A 121 -4.94 0.65 -14.59
CA ARG A 121 -6.05 0.18 -13.76
C ARG A 121 -6.50 -1.22 -14.18
N ASP A 122 -6.77 -1.42 -15.46
CA ASP A 122 -7.40 -2.66 -15.94
C ASP A 122 -6.49 -3.88 -15.74
N VAL A 123 -5.18 -3.72 -15.95
CA VAL A 123 -4.20 -4.80 -15.75
C VAL A 123 -4.09 -5.15 -14.26
N LEU A 124 -3.94 -4.15 -13.40
CA LEU A 124 -3.81 -4.37 -11.96
C LEU A 124 -5.10 -4.91 -11.33
N TRP A 125 -6.23 -4.45 -11.85
CA TRP A 125 -7.54 -4.95 -11.46
C TRP A 125 -7.71 -6.41 -11.89
N GLY A 126 -7.35 -6.76 -13.13
CA GLY A 126 -7.39 -8.16 -13.60
C GLY A 126 -6.56 -9.10 -12.72
N ILE A 127 -5.35 -8.68 -12.32
CA ILE A 127 -4.52 -9.48 -11.37
C ILE A 127 -5.24 -9.67 -10.03
N LEU A 128 -5.86 -8.62 -9.49
CA LEU A 128 -6.63 -8.75 -8.25
C LEU A 128 -7.87 -9.62 -8.41
N GLU A 129 -8.59 -9.53 -9.54
CA GLU A 129 -9.75 -10.37 -9.84
C GLU A 129 -9.37 -11.84 -9.87
N ASP A 130 -8.27 -12.19 -10.54
CA ASP A 130 -7.74 -13.56 -10.60
C ASP A 130 -7.40 -14.09 -9.20
N LEU A 131 -6.69 -13.28 -8.40
CA LEU A 131 -6.33 -13.64 -7.03
C LEU A 131 -7.57 -13.82 -6.12
N LEU A 132 -8.57 -12.94 -6.26
CA LEU A 132 -9.79 -13.00 -5.47
C LEU A 132 -10.68 -14.17 -5.91
N ALA A 133 -10.71 -14.50 -7.20
CA ALA A 133 -11.36 -15.70 -7.72
C ALA A 133 -10.71 -16.98 -7.17
N GLU A 134 -9.36 -17.04 -7.13
CA GLU A 134 -8.62 -18.12 -6.50
C GLU A 134 -8.97 -18.26 -5.01
N ALA A 135 -9.01 -17.14 -4.27
CA ALA A 135 -9.38 -17.12 -2.87
C ALA A 135 -10.79 -17.69 -2.65
N LYS A 136 -11.74 -17.35 -3.52
CA LYS A 136 -13.11 -17.87 -3.49
C LYS A 136 -13.16 -19.36 -3.79
N ALA A 137 -12.45 -19.83 -4.82
CA ALA A 137 -12.35 -21.25 -5.17
C ALA A 137 -11.79 -22.09 -4.01
N LYS A 138 -10.82 -21.53 -3.27
CA LYS A 138 -10.24 -22.13 -2.06
C LYS A 138 -11.10 -21.98 -0.80
N LYS A 139 -12.30 -21.40 -0.89
CA LYS A 139 -13.21 -21.14 0.24
C LYS A 139 -12.57 -20.31 1.36
N LEU A 140 -11.66 -19.41 1.00
CA LEU A 140 -10.94 -18.54 1.94
C LEU A 140 -11.76 -17.31 2.33
N LEU A 141 -12.66 -16.89 1.45
CA LEU A 141 -13.62 -15.82 1.64
C LEU A 141 -15.04 -16.40 1.48
N LYS A 142 -15.96 -15.90 2.30
CA LYS A 142 -17.40 -16.13 2.13
C LYS A 142 -17.95 -15.13 1.12
#